data_AF-A0AAJ7DUF1-F1
#
_entry.id   AF-A0AAJ7DUF1-F1
#
_cell.length_a   1.000
_cell.length_b   1.000
_cell.length_c   1.000
_cell.angle_alpha   90.00
_cell.angle_beta   90.00
_cell.angle_gamma   90.00
#
_symmetry.space_group_name_H-M   'P 1'
#
loop_
_entity.id
_entity.type
_entity.pdbx_description
1 polymer ?
#
loop_
_entity_poly.entity_id
_entity_poly.type
_entity_poly.pdbx_seq_one_letter_code
_entity_poly.pdbx_strand_id
1 'polypeptide(L)'
;MAVLWSIVSVAFSLLLTPFLMFLLSIIFLASIGKSLGVRRLYIKLLLALFEYGRQNIEHVRKRNGNWTVEGYDSDDEDGELPNITEGNATVGFCKNEKKNQNGAIGNSVIARSKDLILVPEPEMQNHNEDSELTNEAAKEKNNFHLEASKEADISRKKSFETLKREFEPAICLGYIRAGIEAIIEDDVTSRFEAEELKNWNLLTRTNRRYEFISWKLTVIWMCGFFMRYCFLLPLRILICFVGVLYLIISTFSIGFLPNGWLKRWANDYANRIFFRIMSRSLSSLITIHNPEYKPKSTGICVANHTSTIDVCILSTNTAFSLIGQRHGGFLGILQRALARASPHIWFERSEVKDREAVTKRLKMHISDPKNPPILIFPEGTCINNTSVMQFKKGSFEVGGVIYPVAIKYDPRFGDAFWNSNRFSMLQYLYMMMSSWAIVCDVWYLPPMYRREDESAIDFANRVKSVIARQGGLVDLQWDGQLKRMKPKKEWREKQQEEFSKRLKVE
;
A
#
# COMPACT_ATOMS: atom_id res chain seq x y z
N MET A 1 37.81 41.41 15.29
CA MET A 1 36.34 41.20 15.14
C MET A 1 35.84 41.56 13.74
N ALA A 2 36.03 42.80 13.24
CA ALA A 2 35.55 43.20 11.91
C ALA A 2 36.08 42.33 10.75
N VAL A 3 37.38 42.02 10.72
CA VAL A 3 37.99 41.14 9.70
C VAL A 3 37.43 39.72 9.75
N LEU A 4 37.18 39.19 10.96
CA LEU A 4 36.57 37.87 11.14
C LEU A 4 35.12 37.85 10.61
N TRP A 5 34.34 38.90 10.89
CA TRP A 5 32.99 39.06 10.35
C TRP A 5 32.98 39.21 8.82
N SER A 6 33.95 39.93 8.25
CA SER A 6 34.10 40.04 6.79
C SER A 6 34.47 38.70 6.15
N ILE A 7 35.40 37.94 6.74
CA ILE A 7 35.77 36.60 6.26
C ILE A 7 34.59 35.63 6.35
N VAL A 8 33.87 35.62 7.48
CA VAL A 8 32.66 34.81 7.67
C VAL A 8 31.58 35.21 6.67
N SER A 9 31.37 36.51 6.43
CA SER A 9 30.40 36.99 5.45
C SER A 9 30.77 36.59 4.02
N VAL A 10 32.05 36.70 3.62
CA VAL A 10 32.51 36.30 2.28
C VAL A 10 32.39 34.78 2.11
N ALA A 11 32.82 33.99 3.11
CA ALA A 11 32.67 32.53 3.09
C ALA A 11 31.20 32.10 3.04
N PHE A 12 30.33 32.79 3.80
CA PHE A 12 28.89 32.56 3.77
C PHE A 12 28.29 32.89 2.40
N SER A 13 28.66 34.02 1.79
CA SER A 13 28.21 34.37 0.43
C SER A 13 28.70 33.40 -0.63
N LEU A 14 29.95 32.92 -0.52
CA LEU A 14 30.52 31.94 -1.45
C LEU A 14 29.83 30.57 -1.39
N LEU A 15 29.22 30.20 -0.26
CA LEU A 15 28.48 28.95 -0.11
C LEU A 15 26.96 29.13 -0.33
N LEU A 16 26.39 30.22 0.17
CA LEU A 16 24.95 30.48 0.11
C LEU A 16 24.49 30.77 -1.32
N THR A 17 25.19 31.63 -2.06
CA THR A 17 24.79 31.99 -3.43
C THR A 17 24.72 30.78 -4.36
N PRO A 18 25.73 29.90 -4.48
CA PRO A 18 25.62 28.71 -5.32
C PRO A 18 24.57 27.73 -4.80
N PHE A 19 24.40 27.60 -3.48
CA PHE A 19 23.33 26.79 -2.90
C PHE A 19 21.93 27.28 -3.28
N LEU A 20 21.68 28.60 -3.19
CA LEU A 20 20.42 29.21 -3.60
C LEU A 20 20.19 29.07 -5.10
N MET A 21 21.23 29.28 -5.92
CA MET A 21 21.15 29.06 -7.37
C MET A 21 20.82 27.60 -7.70
N PHE A 22 21.40 26.64 -6.98
CA PHE A 22 21.08 25.23 -7.11
C PHE A 22 19.64 24.92 -6.71
N LEU A 23 19.17 25.47 -5.57
CA LEU A 23 17.79 25.32 -5.11
C LEU A 23 16.79 25.91 -6.12
N LEU A 24 17.05 27.13 -6.60
CA LEU A 24 16.25 27.79 -7.64
C LEU A 24 16.23 26.98 -8.93
N SER A 25 17.36 26.40 -9.32
CA SER A 25 17.44 25.51 -10.48
C SER A 25 16.56 24.26 -10.30
N ILE A 26 16.56 23.65 -9.11
CA ILE A 26 15.67 22.52 -8.79
C ILE A 26 14.21 22.93 -8.92
N ILE A 27 13.83 24.07 -8.33
CA ILE A 27 12.45 24.57 -8.34
C ILE A 27 12.00 24.92 -9.77
N PHE A 28 12.88 25.59 -10.54
CA PHE A 28 12.62 25.94 -11.93
C PHE A 28 12.44 24.69 -12.81
N LEU A 29 13.34 23.70 -12.70
CA LEU A 29 13.19 22.44 -13.41
C LEU A 29 11.91 21.70 -13.00
N ALA A 30 11.53 21.77 -11.73
CA ALA A 30 10.28 21.19 -11.24
C ALA A 30 9.06 21.88 -11.85
N SER A 31 9.05 23.21 -11.98
CA SER A 31 7.90 23.94 -12.53
C SER A 31 7.64 23.56 -13.99
N ILE A 32 8.69 23.47 -14.80
CA ILE A 32 8.59 23.04 -16.21
C ILE A 32 8.48 21.51 -16.38
N GLY A 33 8.56 20.73 -15.30
CA GLY A 33 8.47 19.27 -15.33
C GLY A 33 9.66 18.57 -15.98
N LYS A 34 10.82 19.24 -16.09
CA LYS A 34 12.05 18.67 -16.67
C LYS A 34 13.02 18.22 -15.56
N SER A 35 14.08 17.54 -15.96
CA SER A 35 15.17 17.14 -15.07
C SER A 35 16.46 17.01 -15.86
N LEU A 36 17.58 17.51 -15.32
CA LEU A 36 18.92 17.42 -15.92
C LEU A 36 19.55 16.01 -15.81
N GLY A 37 18.76 14.97 -15.57
CA GLY A 37 19.27 13.59 -15.43
C GLY A 37 20.03 13.29 -14.13
N VAL A 38 20.43 14.29 -13.35
CA VAL A 38 21.17 14.14 -12.07
C VAL A 38 20.52 13.12 -11.13
N ARG A 39 19.19 13.11 -11.02
CA ARG A 39 18.47 12.11 -10.21
C ARG A 39 18.67 10.70 -10.72
N ARG A 40 18.62 10.48 -12.04
CA ARG A 40 18.83 9.14 -12.63
C ARG A 40 20.25 8.67 -12.36
N LEU A 41 21.23 9.57 -12.45
CA LEU A 41 22.62 9.26 -12.09
C LEU A 41 22.76 8.90 -10.61
N TYR A 42 22.15 9.68 -9.71
CA TYR A 42 22.12 9.39 -8.28
C TYR A 42 21.49 8.02 -7.97
N ILE A 43 20.37 7.68 -8.60
CA ILE A 43 19.73 6.37 -8.46
C ILE A 43 20.64 5.23 -8.97
N LYS A 44 21.31 5.42 -10.12
CA LYS A 44 22.28 4.44 -10.64
C LYS A 44 23.46 4.23 -9.67
N LEU A 45 23.98 5.32 -9.09
CA LEU A 45 25.04 5.25 -8.09
C LEU A 45 24.60 4.48 -6.85
N LEU A 46 23.38 4.72 -6.35
CA LEU A 46 22.83 3.99 -5.22
C LEU A 46 22.67 2.50 -5.52
N LEU A 47 22.20 2.13 -6.72
CA LEU A 47 22.09 0.73 -7.12
C LEU A 47 23.47 0.04 -7.14
N ALA A 48 24.49 0.71 -7.70
CA ALA A 48 25.85 0.20 -7.68
C ALA A 48 26.37 0.00 -6.24
N LEU A 49 26.05 0.94 -5.33
CA LEU A 49 26.42 0.86 -3.93
C LEU A 49 25.69 -0.28 -3.18
N PHE A 50 24.39 -0.46 -3.43
CA PHE A 50 23.61 -1.55 -2.85
C PHE A 50 24.11 -2.92 -3.32
N GLU A 51 24.43 -3.04 -4.61
CA GLU A 51 24.98 -4.27 -5.18
C GLU A 51 26.36 -4.60 -4.60
N TYR A 52 27.25 -3.61 -4.47
CA TYR A 52 28.52 -3.79 -3.78
C TYR A 52 28.33 -4.26 -2.32
N GLY A 53 27.38 -3.65 -1.60
CA GLY A 53 27.04 -4.07 -0.24
C GLY A 53 26.55 -5.51 -0.17
N ARG A 54 25.66 -5.90 -1.08
CA ARG A 54 25.12 -7.27 -1.20
C ARG A 54 26.23 -8.29 -1.42
N GLN A 55 27.11 -8.07 -2.40
CA GLN A 55 28.23 -8.96 -2.71
C GLN A 55 29.18 -9.12 -1.52
N ASN A 56 29.48 -8.03 -0.80
CA ASN A 56 30.34 -8.11 0.37
C ASN A 56 29.67 -8.89 1.52
N ILE A 57 28.36 -8.75 1.74
CA ILE A 57 27.63 -9.55 2.74
C ILE A 57 27.65 -11.03 2.37
N GLU A 58 27.40 -11.36 1.10
CA GLU A 58 27.42 -12.73 0.61
C GLU A 58 28.82 -13.35 0.79
N HIS A 59 29.87 -12.61 0.46
CA HIS A 59 31.25 -13.05 0.66
C HIS A 59 31.58 -13.26 2.15
N VAL A 60 31.16 -12.36 3.04
CA VAL A 60 31.34 -12.54 4.50
C VAL A 60 30.54 -13.73 5.00
N ARG A 61 29.31 -13.94 4.50
CA ARG A 61 28.47 -15.09 4.86
C ARG A 61 29.07 -16.40 4.37
N LYS A 62 29.65 -16.47 3.17
CA LYS A 62 30.39 -17.64 2.69
C LYS A 62 31.64 -17.90 3.55
N ARG A 63 32.39 -16.85 3.89
CA ARG A 63 33.58 -16.96 4.76
C ARG A 63 33.24 -17.43 6.18
N ASN A 64 32.15 -16.92 6.76
CA ASN A 64 31.71 -17.29 8.11
C ASN A 64 30.91 -18.60 8.13
N GLY A 65 30.21 -18.91 7.03
CA GLY A 65 29.47 -20.17 6.81
C GLY A 65 30.39 -21.36 6.59
N ASN A 66 31.61 -21.15 6.09
CA ASN A 66 32.65 -22.18 6.10
C ASN A 66 33.13 -22.59 7.50
N TRP A 67 32.62 -21.97 8.57
CA TRP A 67 32.91 -22.34 9.97
C TRP A 67 31.75 -23.00 10.69
N THR A 68 30.61 -23.22 10.03
CA THR A 68 29.52 -24.03 10.58
C THR A 68 28.79 -24.77 9.47
N VAL A 69 28.81 -26.10 9.60
CA VAL A 69 27.94 -27.11 8.97
C VAL A 69 28.61 -27.93 7.84
N GLU A 70 29.28 -29.01 8.25
CA GLU A 70 28.94 -30.34 7.69
C GLU A 70 27.47 -30.60 8.02
N GLY A 71 26.65 -30.85 6.99
CA GLY A 71 25.28 -31.34 7.12
C GLY A 71 24.19 -30.28 7.03
N TYR A 72 23.81 -29.88 5.82
CA TYR A 72 22.45 -29.98 5.30
C TYR A 72 22.44 -29.39 3.88
N ASP A 73 22.11 -30.23 2.92
CA ASP A 73 22.10 -29.95 1.48
C ASP A 73 21.23 -28.74 1.11
N SER A 74 21.79 -27.90 0.24
CA SER A 74 21.07 -26.93 -0.56
C SER A 74 20.65 -27.60 -1.88
N ASP A 75 19.35 -27.84 -2.04
CA ASP A 75 18.74 -28.04 -3.35
C ASP A 75 18.77 -26.70 -4.11
N ASP A 76 19.84 -26.46 -4.86
CA ASP A 76 19.88 -25.44 -5.92
C ASP A 76 19.93 -26.18 -7.27
N GLU A 77 18.76 -26.34 -7.90
CA GLU A 77 18.65 -26.60 -9.34
C GLU A 77 18.97 -25.29 -10.08
N ASP A 78 20.23 -25.10 -10.46
CA ASP A 78 20.60 -24.18 -11.53
C ASP A 78 21.12 -24.98 -12.72
N GLY A 79 20.33 -24.96 -13.80
CA GLY A 79 20.68 -25.58 -15.07
C GLY A 79 21.79 -24.83 -15.79
N GLU A 80 22.92 -25.50 -15.99
CA GLU A 80 23.88 -25.17 -17.03
C GLU A 80 24.13 -26.40 -17.90
N LEU A 81 23.96 -26.25 -19.22
CA LEU A 81 24.79 -26.90 -20.24
C LEU A 81 24.58 -26.10 -21.55
N PRO A 82 25.56 -26.01 -22.48
CA PRO A 82 26.29 -27.18 -22.92
C PRO A 82 27.80 -27.00 -23.18
N ASN A 83 28.53 -28.11 -23.04
CA ASN A 83 29.67 -28.38 -23.93
C ASN A 83 29.56 -29.80 -24.48
N ILE A 84 29.66 -29.87 -25.80
CA ILE A 84 29.58 -31.06 -26.64
C ILE A 84 30.92 -31.79 -26.56
N THR A 85 30.90 -33.08 -26.25
CA THR A 85 31.87 -34.05 -26.76
C THR A 85 31.21 -35.41 -26.91
N GLU A 86 31.43 -35.99 -28.08
CA GLU A 86 30.87 -37.24 -28.59
C GLU A 86 31.31 -38.47 -27.80
N GLY A 87 30.43 -39.46 -27.69
CA GLY A 87 30.72 -40.79 -27.15
C GLY A 87 29.55 -41.74 -27.35
N ASN A 88 29.66 -42.61 -28.34
CA ASN A 88 28.70 -43.64 -28.73
C ASN A 88 28.38 -44.64 -27.61
N ALA A 89 27.10 -44.94 -27.39
CA ALA A 89 26.60 -46.30 -27.10
C ALA A 89 25.07 -46.39 -27.29
N THR A 90 24.67 -47.33 -28.14
CA THR A 90 23.29 -47.75 -28.44
C THR A 90 22.68 -48.60 -27.33
N VAL A 91 21.36 -48.48 -27.10
CA VAL A 91 20.32 -49.55 -27.10
C VAL A 91 19.14 -49.14 -26.20
N GLY A 92 17.90 -49.28 -26.73
CA GLY A 92 16.70 -49.51 -25.91
C GLY A 92 15.49 -48.58 -26.15
N PHE A 93 14.67 -48.92 -27.15
CA PHE A 93 13.36 -48.32 -27.42
C PHE A 93 12.36 -48.51 -26.26
N CYS A 94 11.55 -47.49 -25.96
CA CYS A 94 10.08 -47.63 -25.92
C CYS A 94 9.37 -46.26 -26.02
N LYS A 95 8.47 -46.15 -27.01
CA LYS A 95 7.62 -44.99 -27.31
C LYS A 95 6.41 -44.94 -26.37
N ASN A 96 6.01 -43.73 -25.94
CA ASN A 96 4.60 -43.36 -25.90
C ASN A 96 4.44 -41.82 -25.94
N GLU A 97 3.86 -41.32 -27.02
CA GLU A 97 3.45 -39.92 -27.20
C GLU A 97 2.15 -39.64 -26.46
N LYS A 98 2.06 -38.53 -25.72
CA LYS A 98 0.83 -37.75 -25.55
C LYS A 98 1.15 -36.24 -25.45
N LYS A 99 0.60 -35.47 -26.39
CA LYS A 99 0.50 -34.00 -26.39
C LYS A 99 -0.19 -33.51 -25.12
N ASN A 100 0.28 -32.40 -24.51
CA ASN A 100 -0.59 -31.32 -24.02
C ASN A 100 0.16 -30.04 -23.55
N GLN A 101 -0.30 -28.92 -24.11
CA GLN A 101 -0.50 -27.57 -23.57
C GLN A 101 0.36 -27.07 -22.38
N ASN A 102 1.15 -26.03 -22.63
CA ASN A 102 1.90 -25.26 -21.63
C ASN A 102 1.00 -24.28 -20.86
N GLY A 103 0.87 -24.48 -19.56
CA GLY A 103 0.33 -23.54 -18.58
C GLY A 103 1.22 -23.54 -17.33
N ALA A 104 1.63 -22.35 -16.90
CA ALA A 104 2.60 -22.10 -15.85
C ALA A 104 2.27 -22.80 -14.51
N ILE A 105 3.23 -23.58 -14.02
CA ILE A 105 3.19 -24.24 -12.71
C ILE A 105 3.86 -23.32 -11.69
N GLY A 106 3.06 -22.74 -10.80
CA GLY A 106 3.53 -22.21 -9.52
C GLY A 106 3.44 -23.33 -8.48
N ASN A 107 4.55 -23.61 -7.80
CA ASN A 107 4.62 -24.62 -6.75
C ASN A 107 3.73 -24.20 -5.55
N SER A 108 2.56 -24.84 -5.42
CA SER A 108 1.81 -24.89 -4.16
C SER A 108 1.88 -26.32 -3.63
N VAL A 109 2.54 -26.51 -2.50
CA VAL A 109 2.59 -27.81 -1.82
C VAL A 109 1.26 -27.97 -1.07
N ILE A 110 0.46 -28.93 -1.54
CA ILE A 110 -0.80 -29.46 -0.96
C ILE A 110 -2.07 -28.65 -1.28
N ALA A 111 -2.88 -29.24 -2.16
CA ALA A 111 -4.18 -28.74 -2.60
C ALA A 111 -5.27 -28.95 -1.54
N ARG A 112 -5.89 -27.87 -1.05
CA ARG A 112 -7.33 -27.91 -0.72
C ARG A 112 -8.12 -27.68 -2.00
N SER A 113 -9.18 -28.45 -2.20
CA SER A 113 -10.14 -28.26 -3.28
C SER A 113 -10.66 -26.82 -3.27
N LYS A 114 -10.56 -26.15 -4.42
CA LYS A 114 -11.06 -24.79 -4.68
C LYS A 114 -12.58 -24.64 -4.49
N ASP A 115 -13.29 -25.73 -4.21
CA ASP A 115 -14.75 -25.81 -4.20
C ASP A 115 -15.42 -25.35 -2.90
N LEU A 116 -14.66 -25.03 -1.85
CA LEU A 116 -15.21 -24.55 -0.56
C LEU A 116 -15.11 -23.03 -0.35
N ILE A 117 -14.54 -22.28 -1.30
CA ILE A 117 -14.37 -20.81 -1.20
C ILE A 117 -15.42 -20.05 -2.03
N LEU A 118 -16.19 -20.75 -2.88
CA LEU A 118 -17.22 -20.15 -3.73
C LEU A 118 -18.62 -20.50 -3.20
N VAL A 119 -19.07 -19.75 -2.20
CA VAL A 119 -20.51 -19.59 -1.97
C VAL A 119 -20.88 -18.15 -2.34
N PRO A 120 -21.73 -17.93 -3.36
CA PRO A 120 -22.25 -16.60 -3.66
C PRO A 120 -23.04 -16.04 -2.48
N GLU A 121 -22.95 -14.72 -2.30
CA GLU A 121 -23.72 -13.94 -1.33
C GLU A 121 -25.24 -14.18 -1.55
N PRO A 122 -26.06 -14.50 -0.53
CA PRO A 122 -27.51 -14.43 -0.70
C PRO A 122 -27.95 -12.96 -0.69
N GLU A 123 -28.78 -12.59 -1.67
CA GLU A 123 -29.40 -11.27 -1.78
C GLU A 123 -30.24 -10.98 -0.52
N MET A 124 -29.88 -9.95 0.25
CA MET A 124 -30.72 -9.50 1.36
C MET A 124 -31.68 -8.40 0.90
N GLN A 125 -32.97 -8.74 0.92
CA GLN A 125 -34.08 -7.80 0.87
C GLN A 125 -34.06 -6.91 2.12
N ASN A 126 -34.12 -5.59 1.89
CA ASN A 126 -34.25 -4.57 2.93
C ASN A 126 -35.60 -4.69 3.64
N HIS A 127 -35.58 -4.84 4.96
CA HIS A 127 -36.68 -4.38 5.81
C HIS A 127 -36.14 -3.46 6.89
N ASN A 128 -36.63 -2.23 6.85
CA ASN A 128 -36.48 -1.20 7.87
C ASN A 128 -37.32 -1.59 9.10
N GLU A 129 -36.73 -1.55 10.29
CA GLU A 129 -37.49 -1.30 11.51
C GLU A 129 -36.74 -0.27 12.37
N ASP A 130 -37.45 0.83 12.60
CA ASP A 130 -37.08 1.96 13.44
C ASP A 130 -37.06 1.55 14.92
N SER A 131 -36.05 2.01 15.67
CA SER A 131 -36.10 1.96 17.15
C SER A 131 -36.14 3.37 17.71
N GLU A 132 -37.33 3.78 18.16
CA GLU A 132 -37.50 4.85 19.13
C GLU A 132 -37.86 4.27 20.50
N LEU A 133 -37.42 5.02 21.51
CA LEU A 133 -37.84 5.06 22.92
C LEU A 133 -36.96 4.41 23.98
N THR A 134 -36.40 5.34 24.76
CA THR A 134 -35.61 5.30 25.98
C THR A 134 -36.46 5.17 27.25
N ASN A 135 -35.80 4.63 28.29
CA ASN A 135 -35.89 4.96 29.73
C ASN A 135 -37.22 4.77 30.47
N GLU A 136 -37.23 3.81 31.40
CA GLU A 136 -37.68 4.05 32.78
C GLU A 136 -36.84 3.23 33.77
N ALA A 137 -36.54 3.86 34.91
CA ALA A 137 -35.55 3.44 35.89
C ALA A 137 -36.20 2.88 37.17
N ALA A 138 -35.50 1.92 37.78
CA ALA A 138 -35.24 1.72 39.22
C ALA A 138 -36.36 1.87 40.29
N LYS A 139 -36.53 0.81 41.09
CA LYS A 139 -36.77 0.79 42.56
C LYS A 139 -36.44 -0.63 43.09
N GLU A 140 -35.35 -0.81 43.86
CA GLU A 140 -35.31 -1.01 45.33
C GLU A 140 -36.16 -2.20 45.84
N LYS A 141 -35.75 -3.10 46.77
CA LYS A 141 -34.51 -3.48 47.49
C LYS A 141 -34.91 -4.68 48.39
N ASN A 142 -33.99 -5.65 48.55
CA ASN A 142 -33.69 -6.49 49.74
C ASN A 142 -34.78 -7.29 50.50
N ASN A 143 -34.62 -8.62 50.54
CA ASN A 143 -34.15 -9.43 51.70
C ASN A 143 -34.61 -10.90 51.58
N PHE A 144 -33.70 -11.87 51.64
CA PHE A 144 -33.56 -12.82 52.76
C PHE A 144 -32.51 -13.92 52.45
N HIS A 145 -31.94 -14.45 53.52
CA HIS A 145 -30.69 -15.20 53.64
C HIS A 145 -30.86 -16.73 53.46
N LEU A 146 -29.72 -17.39 53.22
CA LEU A 146 -29.42 -18.83 53.17
C LEU A 146 -30.40 -19.81 53.84
N GLU A 147 -30.74 -20.89 53.12
CA GLU A 147 -30.62 -22.27 53.64
C GLU A 147 -30.18 -23.24 52.53
N ALA A 148 -29.30 -24.16 52.92
CA ALA A 148 -28.67 -25.15 52.07
C ALA A 148 -29.45 -26.47 52.06
N SER A 149 -29.36 -27.16 50.91
CA SER A 149 -29.56 -28.60 50.68
C SER A 149 -30.99 -29.17 50.76
N LYS A 150 -31.51 -29.58 49.59
CA LYS A 150 -31.65 -31.00 49.24
C LYS A 150 -31.89 -31.22 47.74
N GLU A 151 -31.17 -32.21 47.26
CA GLU A 151 -31.04 -32.71 45.90
C GLU A 151 -32.34 -32.89 45.12
N ALA A 152 -32.35 -32.38 43.88
CA ALA A 152 -32.99 -33.05 42.76
C ALA A 152 -31.92 -33.18 41.65
N ASP A 153 -31.30 -34.36 41.62
CA ASP A 153 -30.28 -34.81 40.67
C ASP A 153 -30.87 -34.91 39.26
N ILE A 154 -31.04 -33.78 38.58
CA ILE A 154 -31.38 -33.75 37.16
C ILE A 154 -30.08 -33.55 36.35
N SER A 155 -29.43 -34.69 36.07
CA SER A 155 -28.70 -34.98 34.84
C SER A 155 -27.72 -33.93 34.32
N ARG A 156 -26.82 -33.41 35.17
CA ARG A 156 -25.57 -32.77 34.71
C ARG A 156 -24.46 -33.77 34.36
N LYS A 157 -24.60 -35.05 34.75
CA LYS A 157 -23.60 -36.09 34.49
C LYS A 157 -23.56 -36.58 33.04
N LYS A 158 -24.69 -36.52 32.30
CA LYS A 158 -24.71 -36.97 30.90
C LYS A 158 -23.83 -36.13 29.99
N SER A 159 -23.67 -34.82 30.19
CA SER A 159 -22.82 -34.01 29.31
C SER A 159 -21.33 -34.32 29.45
N PHE A 160 -20.87 -34.76 30.63
CA PHE A 160 -19.46 -35.09 30.88
C PHE A 160 -19.13 -36.55 30.52
N GLU A 161 -20.05 -37.50 30.73
CA GLU A 161 -19.84 -38.90 30.32
C GLU A 161 -19.97 -39.12 28.82
N THR A 162 -20.82 -38.36 28.11
CA THR A 162 -20.88 -38.41 26.63
C THR A 162 -19.59 -37.87 26.00
N LEU A 163 -18.91 -36.91 26.64
CA LEU A 163 -17.56 -36.44 26.26
C LEU A 163 -16.45 -37.48 26.56
N LYS A 164 -16.73 -38.45 27.43
CA LYS A 164 -15.77 -39.45 27.91
C LYS A 164 -15.62 -40.64 26.96
N ARG A 165 -16.53 -40.79 25.99
CA ARG A 165 -16.35 -41.70 24.85
C ARG A 165 -15.59 -40.95 23.75
N GLU A 166 -14.31 -41.29 23.62
CA GLU A 166 -13.41 -41.01 22.49
C GLU A 166 -12.89 -39.57 22.30
N PHE A 167 -12.45 -38.89 23.37
CA PHE A 167 -11.48 -37.80 23.19
C PHE A 167 -10.07 -38.39 22.97
N GLU A 168 -9.69 -38.59 21.72
CA GLU A 168 -8.31 -38.91 21.37
C GLU A 168 -7.42 -37.65 21.42
N PRO A 169 -6.32 -37.63 22.19
CA PRO A 169 -5.39 -36.51 22.22
C PRO A 169 -4.82 -36.14 20.83
N ALA A 170 -4.81 -37.08 19.89
CA ALA A 170 -4.39 -36.86 18.50
C ALA A 170 -5.25 -35.81 17.77
N ILE A 171 -6.52 -35.63 18.16
CA ILE A 171 -7.40 -34.58 17.61
C ILE A 171 -6.80 -33.18 17.86
N CYS A 172 -6.15 -32.96 19.00
CA CYS A 172 -5.44 -31.70 19.30
C CYS A 172 -4.32 -31.40 18.29
N LEU A 173 -3.61 -32.43 17.80
CA LEU A 173 -2.55 -32.27 16.81
C LEU A 173 -3.13 -31.76 15.48
N GLY A 174 -4.33 -32.20 15.11
CA GLY A 174 -5.04 -31.68 13.93
C GLY A 174 -5.38 -30.19 14.05
N TYR A 175 -5.77 -29.73 15.24
CA TYR A 175 -6.04 -28.31 15.50
C TYR A 175 -4.76 -27.47 15.55
N ILE A 176 -3.70 -27.99 16.18
CA ILE A 176 -2.39 -27.33 16.20
C ILE A 176 -1.87 -27.20 14.77
N ARG A 177 -1.95 -28.28 13.98
CA ARG A 177 -1.59 -28.27 12.56
C ARG A 177 -2.42 -27.23 11.80
N ALA A 178 -3.75 -27.24 11.93
CA ALA A 178 -4.60 -26.26 11.25
C ALA A 178 -4.32 -24.81 11.68
N GLY A 179 -3.97 -24.59 12.95
CA GLY A 179 -3.55 -23.28 13.45
C GLY A 179 -2.20 -22.84 12.88
N ILE A 180 -1.23 -23.75 12.80
CA ILE A 180 0.08 -23.51 12.18
C ILE A 180 -0.09 -23.25 10.67
N GLU A 181 -0.87 -24.07 9.97
CA GLU A 181 -1.22 -23.88 8.55
C GLU A 181 -1.86 -22.51 8.35
N ALA A 182 -2.83 -22.10 9.18
CA ALA A 182 -3.44 -20.78 9.08
C ALA A 182 -2.48 -19.61 9.32
N ILE A 183 -1.42 -19.80 10.11
CA ILE A 183 -0.35 -18.80 10.31
C ILE A 183 0.58 -18.77 9.09
N ILE A 184 0.94 -19.94 8.54
CA ILE A 184 1.80 -20.05 7.37
C ILE A 184 1.11 -19.51 6.12
N GLU A 185 -0.19 -19.78 5.97
CA GLU A 185 -1.04 -19.35 4.85
C GLU A 185 -1.65 -17.95 5.08
N ASP A 186 -1.11 -17.15 5.99
CA ASP A 186 -1.62 -15.80 6.26
C ASP A 186 -1.30 -14.81 5.11
N ASP A 187 -2.22 -14.78 4.15
CA ASP A 187 -2.18 -13.87 3.02
C ASP A 187 -2.61 -12.43 3.34
N VAL A 188 -3.08 -12.15 4.56
CA VAL A 188 -3.75 -10.90 4.91
C VAL A 188 -2.90 -10.02 5.83
N THR A 189 -2.47 -10.53 6.99
CA THR A 189 -1.83 -9.68 8.02
C THR A 189 -0.48 -9.16 7.54
N SER A 190 0.27 -10.01 6.84
CA SER A 190 1.57 -9.68 6.23
C SER A 190 1.49 -8.49 5.27
N ARG A 191 0.33 -8.25 4.65
CA ARG A 191 0.10 -7.13 3.71
C ARG A 191 -0.05 -5.78 4.40
N PHE A 192 -0.25 -5.76 5.71
CA PHE A 192 -0.28 -4.54 6.53
C PHE A 192 1.04 -4.25 7.25
N GLU A 193 2.10 -4.98 6.89
CA GLU A 193 3.46 -4.77 7.38
C GLU A 193 4.39 -4.31 6.26
N ALA A 194 5.48 -3.66 6.65
CA ALA A 194 6.52 -3.22 5.72
C ALA A 194 7.06 -4.42 4.93
N GLU A 195 7.28 -4.23 3.63
CA GLU A 195 7.83 -5.29 2.78
C GLU A 195 9.23 -5.67 3.26
N GLU A 196 9.42 -6.94 3.64
CA GLU A 196 10.72 -7.45 4.06
C GLU A 196 11.64 -7.60 2.84
N LEU A 197 12.66 -6.75 2.77
CA LEU A 197 13.65 -6.82 1.71
C LEU A 197 14.68 -7.92 2.00
N LYS A 198 14.84 -8.83 1.04
CA LYS A 198 15.96 -9.79 1.05
C LYS A 198 17.32 -9.07 0.96
N ASN A 199 17.36 -7.90 0.32
CA ASN A 199 18.59 -7.17 0.01
C ASN A 199 18.87 -6.03 0.99
N TRP A 200 20.16 -5.76 1.21
CA TRP A 200 20.62 -4.64 2.03
C TRP A 200 20.53 -3.31 1.26
N ASN A 201 19.98 -2.29 1.90
CA ASN A 201 19.73 -0.98 1.28
C ASN A 201 20.22 0.21 2.12
N LEU A 202 21.18 -0.02 3.04
CA LEU A 202 21.71 1.01 3.95
C LEU A 202 20.65 1.70 4.84
N LEU A 203 19.41 1.21 4.85
CA LEU A 203 18.32 1.70 5.68
C LEU A 203 18.05 0.70 6.80
N THR A 204 18.52 1.03 7.99
CA THR A 204 18.42 0.17 9.18
C THR A 204 16.97 -0.17 9.55
N ARG A 205 16.03 0.76 9.28
CA ARG A 205 14.61 0.59 9.64
C ARG A 205 13.84 -0.41 8.75
N THR A 206 14.30 -0.66 7.52
CA THR A 206 13.68 -1.61 6.59
C THR A 206 14.37 -2.97 6.61
N ASN A 207 15.52 -3.08 7.29
CA ASN A 207 16.26 -4.32 7.33
C ASN A 207 17.00 -4.49 8.67
N ARG A 208 16.37 -5.20 9.61
CA ARG A 208 16.85 -5.37 11.00
C ARG A 208 17.96 -6.42 11.16
N ARG A 209 18.17 -7.29 10.16
CA ARG A 209 19.10 -8.44 10.28
C ARG A 209 20.52 -8.19 9.78
N TYR A 210 20.79 -7.03 9.19
CA TYR A 210 22.08 -6.72 8.54
C TYR A 210 22.85 -5.59 9.24
N GLU A 211 22.50 -5.32 10.49
CA GLU A 211 23.21 -4.38 11.33
C GLU A 211 24.59 -4.97 11.68
N PHE A 212 25.66 -4.30 11.23
CA PHE A 212 27.06 -4.55 11.65
C PHE A 212 27.73 -5.87 11.19
N ILE A 213 27.40 -6.38 9.99
CA ILE A 213 28.07 -7.60 9.44
C ILE A 213 29.55 -7.37 9.13
N SER A 214 29.95 -6.16 8.71
CA SER A 214 31.33 -5.83 8.34
C SER A 214 31.64 -4.38 8.63
N TRP A 215 32.84 -4.11 9.18
CA TRP A 215 33.39 -2.76 9.37
C TRP A 215 33.27 -1.87 8.12
N LYS A 216 33.56 -2.43 6.93
CA LYS A 216 33.46 -1.69 5.67
C LYS A 216 32.02 -1.21 5.40
N LEU A 217 31.03 -2.07 5.66
CA LEU A 217 29.62 -1.73 5.49
C LEU A 217 29.16 -0.73 6.55
N THR A 218 29.65 -0.84 7.78
CA THR A 218 29.37 0.13 8.85
C THR A 218 29.87 1.52 8.47
N VAL A 219 31.07 1.64 7.91
CA VAL A 219 31.60 2.94 7.42
C VAL A 219 30.73 3.51 6.31
N ILE A 220 30.37 2.70 5.30
CA ILE A 220 29.47 3.14 4.21
C ILE A 220 28.10 3.57 4.76
N TRP A 221 27.58 2.83 5.75
CA TRP A 221 26.35 3.18 6.44
C TRP A 221 26.45 4.50 7.20
N MET A 222 27.54 4.74 7.93
CA MET A 222 27.79 6.01 8.63
C MET A 222 27.87 7.19 7.65
N CYS A 223 28.61 7.03 6.54
CA CYS A 223 28.64 8.04 5.48
C CYS A 223 27.25 8.28 4.89
N GLY A 224 26.48 7.22 4.65
CA GLY A 224 25.12 7.33 4.13
C GLY A 224 24.15 7.97 5.12
N PHE A 225 24.29 7.69 6.41
CA PHE A 225 23.55 8.35 7.48
C PHE A 225 23.86 9.85 7.49
N PHE A 226 25.14 10.22 7.51
CA PHE A 226 25.58 11.61 7.46
C PHE A 226 25.03 12.34 6.22
N MET A 227 25.14 11.73 5.03
CA MET A 227 24.59 12.30 3.80
C MET A 227 23.08 12.52 3.86
N ARG A 228 22.31 11.55 4.38
CA ARG A 228 20.86 11.64 4.46
C ARG A 228 20.39 12.70 5.45
N TYR A 229 20.97 12.75 6.64
CA TYR A 229 20.48 13.61 7.72
C TYR A 229 21.07 15.01 7.71
N CYS A 230 22.33 15.20 7.26
CA CYS A 230 22.98 16.51 7.25
C CYS A 230 22.77 17.29 5.95
N PHE A 231 22.51 16.62 4.82
CA PHE A 231 22.36 17.29 3.52
C PHE A 231 20.99 17.05 2.88
N LEU A 232 20.60 15.78 2.65
CA LEU A 232 19.38 15.49 1.90
C LEU A 232 18.12 15.91 2.67
N LEU A 233 18.01 15.57 3.95
CA LEU A 233 16.83 15.87 4.75
C LEU A 233 16.59 17.39 4.91
N PRO A 234 17.58 18.23 5.30
CA PRO A 234 17.39 19.67 5.36
C PRO A 234 17.01 20.28 4.00
N LEU A 235 17.67 19.87 2.92
CA LEU A 235 17.33 20.31 1.57
C LEU A 235 15.89 19.95 1.19
N ARG A 236 15.46 18.72 1.51
CA ARG A 236 14.09 18.25 1.24
C ARG A 236 13.05 19.01 2.06
N ILE A 237 13.32 19.29 3.33
CA ILE A 237 12.46 20.12 4.18
C ILE A 237 12.32 21.52 3.57
N LEU A 238 13.42 22.12 3.11
CA LEU A 238 13.40 23.42 2.45
C LEU A 238 12.59 23.42 1.16
N ILE A 239 12.77 22.43 0.27
CA ILE A 239 11.99 22.30 -0.96
C ILE A 239 10.49 22.10 -0.65
N CYS A 240 10.17 21.30 0.37
CA CYS A 240 8.80 21.09 0.84
C CYS A 240 8.16 22.41 1.32
N PHE A 241 8.89 23.17 2.13
CA PHE A 241 8.45 24.48 2.61
C PHE A 241 8.17 25.44 1.45
N VAL A 242 9.06 25.51 0.46
CA VAL A 242 8.86 26.31 -0.76
C VAL A 242 7.61 25.84 -1.53
N GLY A 243 7.38 24.52 -1.64
CA GLY A 243 6.19 23.97 -2.27
C GLY A 243 4.89 24.39 -1.57
N VAL A 244 4.86 24.31 -0.24
CA VAL A 244 3.70 24.75 0.56
C VAL A 244 3.46 26.26 0.42
N LEU A 245 4.52 27.07 0.46
CA LEU A 245 4.42 28.51 0.25
C LEU A 245 3.89 28.84 -1.15
N TYR A 246 4.41 28.17 -2.17
CA TYR A 246 3.92 28.30 -3.55
C TYR A 246 2.43 27.99 -3.65
N LEU A 247 1.94 26.91 -3.02
CA LEU A 247 0.52 26.59 -3.02
C LEU A 247 -0.32 27.70 -2.37
N ILE A 248 0.09 28.19 -1.20
CA ILE A 248 -0.67 29.21 -0.47
C ILE A 248 -0.77 30.49 -1.31
N ILE A 249 0.36 30.95 -1.87
CA ILE A 249 0.42 32.16 -2.69
C ILE A 249 -0.37 31.97 -3.99
N SER A 250 -0.11 30.90 -4.75
CA SER A 250 -0.77 30.66 -6.04
C SER A 250 -2.29 30.54 -5.89
N THR A 251 -2.77 29.77 -4.90
CA THR A 251 -4.22 29.61 -4.68
C THR A 251 -4.88 30.88 -4.15
N PHE A 252 -4.15 31.71 -3.39
CA PHE A 252 -4.63 33.04 -3.02
C PHE A 252 -4.74 33.96 -4.24
N SER A 253 -3.70 34.04 -5.07
CA SER A 253 -3.69 34.86 -6.29
C SER A 253 -4.76 34.43 -7.31
N ILE A 254 -4.90 33.11 -7.55
CA ILE A 254 -5.92 32.57 -8.45
C ILE A 254 -7.34 32.76 -7.90
N GLY A 255 -7.49 32.89 -6.57
CA GLY A 255 -8.76 33.18 -5.91
C GLY A 255 -9.42 34.47 -6.41
N PHE A 256 -8.63 35.48 -6.81
CA PHE A 256 -9.11 36.74 -7.37
C PHE A 256 -9.60 36.66 -8.81
N LEU A 257 -9.32 35.55 -9.51
CA LEU A 257 -9.78 35.37 -10.89
C LEU A 257 -11.28 34.99 -10.92
N PRO A 258 -12.06 35.55 -11.86
CA PRO A 258 -13.45 35.17 -12.06
C PRO A 258 -13.56 33.70 -12.48
N ASN A 259 -14.68 33.07 -12.13
CA ASN A 259 -14.92 31.67 -12.50
C ASN A 259 -15.04 31.55 -14.03
N GLY A 260 -14.07 30.87 -14.65
CA GLY A 260 -13.97 30.78 -16.09
C GLY A 260 -12.85 29.85 -16.54
N TRP A 261 -12.57 29.82 -17.84
CA TRP A 261 -11.53 28.96 -18.41
C TRP A 261 -10.13 29.32 -17.90
N LEU A 262 -9.84 30.63 -17.75
CA LEU A 262 -8.54 31.11 -17.30
C LEU A 262 -8.22 30.67 -15.87
N LYS A 263 -9.19 30.79 -14.95
CA LYS A 263 -9.05 30.32 -13.56
C LYS A 263 -8.80 28.81 -13.50
N ARG A 264 -9.55 28.02 -14.29
CA ARG A 264 -9.37 26.57 -14.37
C ARG A 264 -7.99 26.19 -14.91
N TRP A 265 -7.56 26.82 -15.99
CA TRP A 265 -6.24 26.61 -16.58
C TRP A 265 -5.12 26.97 -15.59
N ALA A 266 -5.22 28.13 -14.93
CA ALA A 266 -4.25 28.56 -13.94
C ALA A 266 -4.20 27.59 -12.73
N ASN A 267 -5.36 27.11 -12.27
CA ASN A 267 -5.44 26.12 -11.20
C ASN A 267 -4.86 24.76 -11.58
N ASP A 268 -5.14 24.24 -12.78
CA ASP A 268 -4.53 22.99 -13.27
C ASP A 268 -3.01 23.11 -13.35
N TYR A 269 -2.51 24.22 -13.90
CA TYR A 269 -1.08 24.48 -14.02
C TYR A 269 -0.41 24.64 -12.65
N ALA A 270 -0.99 25.43 -11.75
CA ALA A 270 -0.47 25.65 -10.41
C ALA A 270 -0.46 24.37 -9.57
N ASN A 271 -1.53 23.55 -9.63
CA ASN A 271 -1.57 22.27 -8.93
C ASN A 271 -0.46 21.33 -9.41
N ARG A 272 -0.21 21.23 -10.72
CA ARG A 272 0.87 20.39 -11.26
C ARG A 272 2.23 20.87 -10.79
N ILE A 273 2.49 22.18 -10.80
CA ILE A 273 3.76 22.74 -10.30
C ILE A 273 3.93 22.41 -8.82
N PHE A 274 2.89 22.61 -8.01
CA PHE A 274 2.91 22.28 -6.58
C PHE A 274 3.31 20.82 -6.36
N PHE A 275 2.59 19.88 -6.97
CA PHE A 275 2.88 18.46 -6.79
C PHE A 275 4.23 18.04 -7.37
N ARG A 276 4.70 18.67 -8.45
CA ARG A 276 6.08 18.46 -8.94
C ARG A 276 7.11 18.90 -7.92
N ILE A 277 6.97 20.08 -7.30
CA ILE A 277 7.87 20.56 -6.24
C ILE A 277 7.83 19.62 -5.03
N MET A 278 6.63 19.21 -4.59
CA MET A 278 6.46 18.25 -3.50
C MET A 278 7.09 16.89 -3.82
N SER A 279 6.95 16.40 -5.04
CA SER A 279 7.64 15.19 -5.50
C SER A 279 9.17 15.35 -5.48
N ARG A 280 9.70 16.55 -5.78
CA ARG A 280 11.15 16.83 -5.64
C ARG A 280 11.59 16.81 -4.18
N SER A 281 10.76 17.23 -3.23
CA SER A 281 11.09 17.16 -1.80
C SER A 281 11.17 15.71 -1.28
N LEU A 282 10.59 14.74 -1.98
CA LEU A 282 10.75 13.31 -1.70
C LEU A 282 11.84 12.65 -2.55
N SER A 283 12.55 13.42 -3.38
CA SER A 283 13.48 12.91 -4.39
C SER A 283 12.86 11.85 -5.30
N SER A 284 11.57 11.94 -5.60
CA SER A 284 10.87 10.85 -6.27
C SER A 284 11.33 10.68 -7.71
N LEU A 285 11.69 9.47 -8.13
CA LEU A 285 11.87 9.16 -9.55
C LEU A 285 10.63 8.41 -10.03
N ILE A 286 9.81 9.07 -10.83
CA ILE A 286 8.56 8.53 -11.34
C ILE A 286 8.78 8.17 -12.81
N THR A 287 8.71 6.89 -13.13
CA THR A 287 8.68 6.40 -14.51
C THR A 287 7.23 6.24 -14.92
N ILE A 288 6.85 6.89 -16.01
CA ILE A 288 5.47 6.87 -16.50
C ILE A 288 5.41 6.03 -17.76
N HIS A 289 4.50 5.07 -17.73
CA HIS A 289 4.20 4.18 -18.84
C HIS A 289 2.81 4.49 -19.37
N ASN A 290 2.66 4.38 -20.70
CA ASN A 290 1.43 4.59 -21.43
C ASN A 290 0.72 5.94 -21.14
N PRO A 291 1.43 7.09 -21.24
CA PRO A 291 0.86 8.40 -20.94
C PRO A 291 -0.36 8.78 -21.81
N GLU A 292 -0.59 8.09 -22.92
CA GLU A 292 -1.75 8.23 -23.80
C GLU A 292 -3.08 7.91 -23.10
N TYR A 293 -3.06 7.02 -22.10
CA TYR A 293 -4.24 6.61 -21.32
C TYR A 293 -4.48 7.46 -20.07
N LYS A 294 -3.68 8.51 -19.85
CA LYS A 294 -3.95 9.47 -18.78
C LYS A 294 -5.37 10.01 -18.89
N PRO A 295 -6.07 10.22 -17.76
CA PRO A 295 -7.36 10.90 -17.76
C PRO A 295 -7.29 12.24 -18.49
N LYS A 296 -8.03 12.39 -19.59
CA LYS A 296 -8.07 13.63 -20.42
C LYS A 296 -9.27 14.51 -20.09
N SER A 297 -10.32 13.93 -19.53
CA SER A 297 -11.59 14.58 -19.22
C SER A 297 -12.10 14.12 -17.86
N THR A 298 -13.29 14.59 -17.48
CA THR A 298 -14.05 14.09 -16.33
C THR A 298 -14.17 12.56 -16.34
N GLY A 299 -14.31 11.97 -15.16
CA GLY A 299 -14.33 10.53 -14.91
C GLY A 299 -13.66 10.18 -13.59
N ILE A 300 -13.44 8.89 -13.34
CA ILE A 300 -12.86 8.39 -12.09
C ILE A 300 -11.55 7.67 -12.40
N CYS A 301 -10.45 8.20 -11.89
CA CYS A 301 -9.16 7.55 -11.89
C CYS A 301 -9.04 6.66 -10.65
N VAL A 302 -8.79 5.38 -10.84
CA VAL A 302 -8.63 4.41 -9.75
C VAL A 302 -7.23 3.82 -9.76
N ALA A 303 -6.62 3.72 -8.58
CA ALA A 303 -5.29 3.14 -8.42
C ALA A 303 -5.21 2.23 -7.20
N ASN A 304 -4.24 1.32 -7.20
CA ASN A 304 -3.82 0.64 -5.97
C ASN A 304 -3.19 1.66 -5.01
N HIS A 305 -3.26 1.37 -3.71
CA HIS A 305 -2.95 2.34 -2.66
C HIS A 305 -1.90 1.83 -1.67
N THR A 306 -0.68 2.30 -1.84
CA THR A 306 0.43 1.95 -0.94
C THR A 306 0.70 3.06 0.08
N SER A 307 0.43 4.31 -0.28
CA SER A 307 0.84 5.46 0.52
C SER A 307 -0.03 6.71 0.32
N THR A 308 -0.07 7.59 1.31
CA THR A 308 -0.59 8.95 1.13
C THR A 308 0.15 9.76 0.07
N ILE A 309 1.43 9.44 -0.22
CA ILE A 309 2.19 10.12 -1.26
C ILE A 309 1.76 9.70 -2.67
N ASP A 310 0.93 8.66 -2.83
CA ASP A 310 0.37 8.24 -4.12
C ASP A 310 -0.35 9.41 -4.81
N VAL A 311 -1.09 10.21 -4.03
CA VAL A 311 -1.74 11.45 -4.51
C VAL A 311 -0.71 12.41 -5.09
N CYS A 312 0.40 12.61 -4.39
CA CYS A 312 1.47 13.51 -4.83
C CYS A 312 2.09 13.01 -6.14
N ILE A 313 2.37 11.70 -6.23
CA ILE A 313 2.98 11.07 -7.40
C ILE A 313 2.09 11.18 -8.63
N LEU A 314 0.82 10.79 -8.52
CA LEU A 314 -0.12 10.86 -9.65
C LEU A 314 -0.40 12.31 -10.07
N SER A 315 -0.48 13.22 -9.10
CA SER A 315 -0.82 14.63 -9.37
C SER A 315 0.33 15.45 -9.97
N THR A 316 1.53 14.87 -10.13
CA THR A 316 2.63 15.52 -10.86
C THR A 316 2.32 15.76 -12.34
N ASN A 317 1.42 14.95 -12.91
CA ASN A 317 1.14 14.87 -14.34
C ASN A 317 -0.28 15.21 -14.73
N THR A 318 -1.24 15.03 -13.83
CA THR A 318 -2.66 15.26 -14.06
C THR A 318 -3.24 15.94 -12.82
N ALA A 319 -4.00 17.02 -12.96
CA ALA A 319 -4.72 17.58 -11.81
C ALA A 319 -5.95 16.71 -11.52
N PHE A 320 -6.08 16.31 -10.26
CA PHE A 320 -7.21 15.50 -9.79
C PHE A 320 -8.06 16.27 -8.78
N SER A 321 -9.36 16.02 -8.83
CA SER A 321 -10.20 16.22 -7.66
C SER A 321 -9.98 15.07 -6.68
N LEU A 322 -9.85 15.42 -5.41
CA LEU A 322 -9.56 14.47 -4.34
C LEU A 322 -10.81 14.28 -3.51
N ILE A 323 -10.99 13.07 -3.01
CA ILE A 323 -12.01 12.73 -2.04
C ILE A 323 -11.34 12.40 -0.72
N GLY A 324 -11.84 12.97 0.36
CA GLY A 324 -11.34 12.61 1.68
C GLY A 324 -12.16 13.19 2.81
N GLN A 325 -11.81 12.78 4.02
CA GLN A 325 -12.36 13.37 5.24
C GLN A 325 -11.71 14.74 5.48
N ARG A 326 -12.49 15.72 5.97
CA ARG A 326 -11.93 17.00 6.45
C ARG A 326 -11.02 16.73 7.65
N HIS A 327 -9.82 17.30 7.61
CA HIS A 327 -8.81 17.23 8.68
C HIS A 327 -8.54 18.60 9.30
N GLY A 328 -8.11 18.60 10.56
CA GLY A 328 -7.63 19.78 11.28
C GLY A 328 -6.12 20.01 11.09
N GLY A 329 -5.57 20.99 11.81
CA GLY A 329 -4.13 21.26 11.86
C GLY A 329 -3.50 21.61 10.51
N PHE A 330 -2.25 21.19 10.32
CA PHE A 330 -1.47 21.42 9.09
C PHE A 330 -2.15 20.85 7.83
N LEU A 331 -2.66 19.61 7.90
CA LEU A 331 -3.39 19.00 6.78
C LEU A 331 -4.67 19.77 6.44
N GLY A 332 -5.36 20.32 7.45
CA GLY A 332 -6.50 21.19 7.21
C GLY A 332 -6.15 22.49 6.48
N ILE A 333 -4.99 23.09 6.76
CA ILE A 333 -4.50 24.27 6.01
C ILE A 333 -4.27 23.90 4.55
N LEU A 334 -3.60 22.77 4.29
CA LEU A 334 -3.33 22.28 2.95
C LEU A 334 -4.63 21.97 2.19
N GLN A 335 -5.57 21.26 2.83
CA GLN A 335 -6.88 20.94 2.25
C GLN A 335 -7.67 22.20 1.90
N ARG A 336 -7.68 23.22 2.79
CA ARG A 336 -8.34 24.50 2.51
C ARG A 336 -7.69 25.24 1.34
N ALA A 337 -6.36 25.23 1.25
CA ALA A 337 -5.66 25.84 0.13
C ALA A 337 -6.01 25.16 -1.20
N LEU A 338 -5.96 23.82 -1.24
CA LEU A 338 -6.35 23.01 -2.40
C LEU A 338 -7.82 23.19 -2.80
N ALA A 339 -8.73 23.23 -1.82
CA ALA A 339 -10.17 23.41 -2.04
C ALA A 339 -10.52 24.75 -2.72
N ARG A 340 -9.67 25.78 -2.60
CA ARG A 340 -9.86 27.06 -3.32
C ARG A 340 -9.52 26.95 -4.82
N ALA A 341 -8.72 25.96 -5.20
CA ALA A 341 -8.18 25.82 -6.55
C ALA A 341 -8.91 24.78 -7.40
N SER A 342 -9.43 23.72 -6.78
CA SER A 342 -10.07 22.63 -7.51
C SER A 342 -11.30 22.13 -6.75
N PRO A 343 -12.35 21.66 -7.44
CA PRO A 343 -13.56 21.11 -6.82
C PRO A 343 -13.27 19.76 -6.14
N HIS A 344 -12.47 19.78 -5.07
CA HIS A 344 -12.24 18.63 -4.21
C HIS A 344 -13.50 18.34 -3.39
N ILE A 345 -13.79 17.06 -3.17
CA ILE A 345 -14.98 16.61 -2.45
C ILE A 345 -14.56 16.20 -1.04
N TRP A 346 -14.76 17.08 -0.08
CA TRP A 346 -14.45 16.80 1.32
C TRP A 346 -15.70 16.46 2.11
N PHE A 347 -15.68 15.33 2.82
CA PHE A 347 -16.79 14.86 3.62
C PHE A 347 -16.53 15.06 5.11
N GLU A 348 -17.60 15.28 5.87
CA GLU A 348 -17.56 15.19 7.33
C GLU A 348 -17.61 13.73 7.78
N ARG A 349 -17.11 13.44 8.98
CA ARG A 349 -17.02 12.06 9.49
C ARG A 349 -18.39 11.38 9.60
N SER A 350 -19.45 12.16 9.86
CA SER A 350 -20.85 11.73 9.86
C SER A 350 -21.35 11.43 8.44
N GLU A 351 -21.10 12.34 7.49
CA GLU A 351 -21.55 12.21 6.09
C GLU A 351 -20.91 11.03 5.35
N VAL A 352 -19.67 10.63 5.68
CA VAL A 352 -19.02 9.46 5.04
C VAL A 352 -19.81 8.16 5.26
N LYS A 353 -20.65 8.11 6.31
CA LYS A 353 -21.52 6.94 6.56
C LYS A 353 -22.73 6.90 5.62
N ASP A 354 -23.13 8.04 5.06
CA ASP A 354 -24.21 8.14 4.09
C ASP A 354 -23.68 7.85 2.67
N ARG A 355 -23.80 6.59 2.27
CA ARG A 355 -23.36 6.11 0.95
C ARG A 355 -24.11 6.77 -0.20
N GLU A 356 -25.37 7.15 -0.01
CA GLU A 356 -26.18 7.78 -1.06
C GLU A 356 -25.72 9.21 -1.30
N ALA A 357 -25.48 9.98 -0.23
CA ALA A 357 -24.93 11.33 -0.34
C ALA A 357 -23.56 11.35 -1.05
N VAL A 358 -22.67 10.41 -0.72
CA VAL A 358 -21.37 10.25 -1.40
C VAL A 358 -21.59 9.96 -2.89
N THR A 359 -22.39 8.95 -3.22
CA THR A 359 -22.66 8.53 -4.60
C THR A 359 -23.27 9.67 -5.43
N LYS A 360 -24.21 10.43 -4.85
CA LYS A 360 -24.83 11.59 -5.49
C LYS A 360 -23.80 12.68 -5.80
N ARG A 361 -22.92 13.03 -4.86
CA ARG A 361 -21.84 14.02 -5.09
C ARG A 361 -20.86 13.57 -6.18
N LEU A 362 -20.52 12.28 -6.21
CA LEU A 362 -19.70 11.72 -7.29
C LEU A 362 -20.39 11.83 -8.65
N LYS A 363 -21.68 11.46 -8.74
CA LYS A 363 -22.48 11.57 -9.98
C LYS A 363 -22.56 13.00 -10.47
N MET A 364 -22.82 13.96 -9.59
CA MET A 364 -22.86 15.39 -9.94
C MET A 364 -21.50 15.87 -10.45
N HIS A 365 -20.40 15.48 -9.80
CA HIS A 365 -19.06 15.88 -10.23
C HIS A 365 -18.72 15.36 -11.63
N ILE A 366 -18.98 14.07 -11.91
CA ILE A 366 -18.68 13.47 -13.21
C ILE A 366 -19.60 13.98 -14.33
N SER A 367 -20.80 14.49 -13.99
CA SER A 367 -21.74 15.03 -14.98
C SER A 367 -21.27 16.34 -15.61
N ASP A 368 -20.38 17.10 -14.96
CA ASP A 368 -19.76 18.28 -15.55
C ASP A 368 -18.46 17.89 -16.29
N PRO A 369 -18.42 18.01 -17.63
CA PRO A 369 -17.23 17.68 -18.42
C PRO A 369 -16.04 18.62 -18.16
N LYS A 370 -16.27 19.78 -17.52
CA LYS A 370 -15.22 20.76 -17.19
C LYS A 370 -14.50 20.44 -15.89
N ASN A 371 -15.03 19.51 -15.10
CA ASN A 371 -14.40 19.11 -13.85
C ASN A 371 -13.17 18.23 -14.11
N PRO A 372 -12.13 18.36 -13.27
CA PRO A 372 -11.01 17.44 -13.32
C PRO A 372 -11.47 16.02 -12.91
N PRO A 373 -10.79 14.98 -13.40
CA PRO A 373 -11.05 13.60 -13.00
C PRO A 373 -10.91 13.45 -11.49
N ILE A 374 -11.72 12.57 -10.91
CA ILE A 374 -11.67 12.24 -9.49
C ILE A 374 -10.61 11.15 -9.28
N LEU A 375 -9.67 11.33 -8.34
CA LEU A 375 -8.76 10.27 -7.92
C LEU A 375 -9.34 9.51 -6.73
N ILE A 376 -9.51 8.20 -6.87
CA ILE A 376 -10.01 7.30 -5.84
C ILE A 376 -9.03 6.13 -5.67
N PHE A 377 -8.84 5.73 -4.42
CA PHE A 377 -8.11 4.53 -4.02
C PHE A 377 -9.13 3.52 -3.47
N PRO A 378 -9.70 2.63 -4.30
CA PRO A 378 -10.88 1.87 -3.91
C PRO A 378 -10.61 0.81 -2.84
N GLU A 379 -9.35 0.52 -2.51
CA GLU A 379 -8.98 -0.33 -1.36
C GLU A 379 -9.44 0.26 -0.01
N GLY A 380 -9.59 1.59 0.06
CA GLY A 380 -10.04 2.29 1.27
C GLY A 380 -9.02 2.34 2.42
N THR A 381 -7.82 1.80 2.21
CA THR A 381 -6.70 1.83 3.16
C THR A 381 -5.38 1.67 2.40
N CYS A 382 -4.27 2.10 2.99
CA CYS A 382 -2.95 1.78 2.45
C CYS A 382 -2.55 0.34 2.80
N ILE A 383 -2.05 -0.37 1.80
CA ILE A 383 -1.53 -1.74 1.84
C ILE A 383 -0.05 -1.73 1.41
N ASN A 384 0.73 -2.72 1.81
CA ASN A 384 2.10 -2.80 1.33
C ASN A 384 2.17 -3.03 -0.19
N ASN A 385 3.36 -2.82 -0.74
CA ASN A 385 3.60 -2.77 -2.17
C ASN A 385 3.60 -4.15 -2.88
N THR A 386 2.97 -5.17 -2.29
CA THR A 386 3.02 -6.57 -2.78
C THR A 386 1.69 -7.10 -3.32
N SER A 387 0.57 -6.47 -2.95
CA SER A 387 -0.78 -6.95 -3.25
C SER A 387 -1.76 -5.79 -3.47
N VAL A 388 -2.91 -6.11 -4.05
CA VAL A 388 -4.08 -5.22 -4.12
C VAL A 388 -5.23 -5.87 -3.38
N MET A 389 -5.84 -5.14 -2.43
CA MET A 389 -7.01 -5.63 -1.68
C MET A 389 -8.30 -5.47 -2.48
N GLN A 390 -9.39 -6.02 -1.94
CA GLN A 390 -10.72 -5.87 -2.53
C GLN A 390 -11.08 -4.40 -2.73
N PHE A 391 -11.48 -4.05 -3.96
CA PHE A 391 -11.99 -2.73 -4.30
C PHE A 391 -13.43 -2.55 -3.81
N LYS A 392 -13.69 -1.42 -3.15
CA LYS A 392 -15.04 -1.05 -2.73
C LYS A 392 -15.89 -0.68 -3.95
N LYS A 393 -17.08 -1.27 -4.05
CA LYS A 393 -18.00 -1.09 -5.20
C LYS A 393 -18.52 0.33 -5.41
N GLY A 394 -18.52 1.19 -4.39
CA GLY A 394 -19.19 2.51 -4.44
C GLY A 394 -18.72 3.41 -5.59
N SER A 395 -17.42 3.42 -5.94
CA SER A 395 -16.92 4.19 -7.09
C SER A 395 -17.35 3.63 -8.44
N PHE A 396 -17.73 2.36 -8.49
CA PHE A 396 -18.12 1.63 -9.70
C PHE A 396 -19.65 1.63 -9.94
N GLU A 397 -20.43 2.10 -8.96
CA GLU A 397 -21.89 2.29 -9.05
C GLU A 397 -22.28 3.68 -9.61
N VAL A 398 -21.35 4.65 -9.59
CA VAL A 398 -21.58 6.04 -10.03
C VAL A 398 -21.87 6.13 -11.53
N GLY A 399 -21.30 5.22 -12.32
CA GLY A 399 -21.29 5.31 -13.78
C GLY A 399 -20.15 6.19 -14.31
N GLY A 400 -20.02 6.26 -15.64
CA GLY A 400 -18.93 6.98 -16.32
C GLY A 400 -17.69 6.13 -16.58
N VAL A 401 -16.65 6.77 -17.10
CA VAL A 401 -15.38 6.12 -17.46
C VAL A 401 -14.48 5.93 -16.23
N ILE A 402 -13.94 4.73 -16.09
CA ILE A 402 -12.89 4.41 -15.12
C ILE A 402 -11.54 4.43 -15.83
N TYR A 403 -10.58 5.18 -15.28
CA TYR A 403 -9.19 5.20 -15.72
C TYR A 403 -8.34 4.41 -14.71
N PRO A 404 -7.99 3.15 -15.00
CA PRO A 404 -7.20 2.35 -14.08
C PRO A 404 -5.73 2.77 -14.14
N VAL A 405 -5.07 2.77 -12.98
CA VAL A 405 -3.64 3.08 -12.85
C VAL A 405 -2.99 2.09 -11.90
N ALA A 406 -1.89 1.49 -12.33
CA ALA A 406 -1.04 0.69 -11.46
C ALA A 406 0.16 1.53 -11.01
N ILE A 407 0.45 1.49 -9.71
CA ILE A 407 1.64 2.08 -9.10
C ILE A 407 2.45 0.96 -8.46
N LYS A 408 3.74 0.88 -8.78
CA LYS A 408 4.67 -0.03 -8.10
C LYS A 408 5.85 0.76 -7.61
N TYR A 409 6.10 0.71 -6.31
CA TYR A 409 7.30 1.29 -5.71
C TYR A 409 8.47 0.31 -5.81
N ASP A 410 9.68 0.85 -5.88
CA ASP A 410 10.90 0.07 -5.73
C ASP A 410 11.34 0.13 -4.26
N PRO A 411 11.09 -0.93 -3.47
CA PRO A 411 11.34 -0.91 -2.03
C PRO A 411 12.83 -0.79 -1.70
N ARG A 412 13.74 -1.04 -2.66
CA ARG A 412 15.20 -0.91 -2.46
C ARG A 412 15.62 0.49 -2.04
N PHE A 413 14.91 1.55 -2.44
CA PHE A 413 15.29 2.93 -2.10
C PHE A 413 14.61 3.47 -0.83
N GLY A 414 13.55 2.81 -0.40
CA GLY A 414 12.76 3.15 0.77
C GLY A 414 11.38 2.51 0.69
N ASP A 415 10.92 2.00 1.83
CA ASP A 415 9.55 1.49 1.95
C ASP A 415 8.56 2.67 1.94
N ALA A 416 7.70 2.71 0.92
CA ALA A 416 6.67 3.72 0.77
C ALA A 416 5.43 3.45 1.63
N PHE A 417 5.25 2.22 2.13
CA PHE A 417 4.04 1.81 2.80
C PHE A 417 3.71 2.68 4.03
N TRP A 418 2.48 3.20 4.08
CA TRP A 418 1.99 3.93 5.24
C TRP A 418 1.10 3.07 6.14
N ASN A 419 1.64 2.72 7.31
CA ASN A 419 0.84 2.13 8.38
C ASN A 419 0.29 3.21 9.33
N SER A 420 -0.93 3.66 9.07
CA SER A 420 -1.64 4.66 9.89
C SER A 420 -1.86 4.26 11.35
N ASN A 421 -1.82 2.96 11.68
CA ASN A 421 -2.01 2.48 13.05
C ASN A 421 -0.70 2.55 13.86
N ARG A 422 0.46 2.54 13.18
CA ARG A 422 1.78 2.58 13.81
C ARG A 422 2.43 3.96 13.78
N PHE A 423 2.22 4.73 12.71
CA PHE A 423 2.93 5.99 12.49
C PHE A 423 1.98 7.16 12.27
N SER A 424 2.26 8.27 12.95
CA SER A 424 1.62 9.55 12.65
C SER A 424 2.05 10.06 11.27
N MET A 425 1.28 10.99 10.69
CA MET A 425 1.63 11.52 9.37
C MET A 425 2.99 12.24 9.36
N LEU A 426 3.32 12.97 10.44
CA LEU A 426 4.59 13.65 10.55
C LEU A 426 5.77 12.67 10.64
N GLN A 427 5.62 11.61 11.44
CA GLN A 427 6.63 10.54 11.52
C GLN A 427 6.82 9.86 10.17
N TYR A 428 5.72 9.57 9.48
CA TYR A 428 5.76 8.98 8.15
C TYR A 428 6.44 9.90 7.12
N LEU A 429 6.12 11.19 7.11
CA LEU A 429 6.77 12.17 6.22
C LEU A 429 8.27 12.28 6.52
N TYR A 430 8.65 12.36 7.80
CA TYR A 430 10.06 12.31 8.20
C TYR A 430 10.74 11.04 7.69
N MET A 431 10.06 9.89 7.77
CA MET A 431 10.57 8.64 7.23
C MET A 431 10.79 8.72 5.72
N MET A 432 9.83 9.22 4.94
CA MET A 432 9.96 9.35 3.49
C MET A 432 11.05 10.35 3.10
N MET A 433 11.12 11.49 3.79
CA MET A 433 12.12 12.53 3.54
C MET A 433 13.54 12.12 3.97
N SER A 434 13.69 11.11 4.84
CA SER A 434 14.97 10.52 5.23
C SER A 434 15.32 9.22 4.48
N SER A 435 14.47 8.73 3.57
CA SER A 435 14.77 7.61 2.66
C SER A 435 15.84 8.01 1.62
N TRP A 436 16.40 7.06 0.87
CA TRP A 436 17.34 7.41 -0.20
C TRP A 436 16.66 8.15 -1.35
N ALA A 437 15.53 7.61 -1.80
CA ALA A 437 14.63 8.21 -2.78
C ALA A 437 13.29 7.46 -2.76
N ILE A 438 12.29 8.02 -3.42
CA ILE A 438 11.03 7.33 -3.71
C ILE A 438 11.01 6.99 -5.19
N VAL A 439 11.37 5.76 -5.55
CA VAL A 439 11.38 5.31 -6.95
C VAL A 439 10.12 4.51 -7.20
N CYS A 440 9.41 4.81 -8.28
CA CYS A 440 8.20 4.10 -8.64
C CYS A 440 7.94 4.15 -10.15
N ASP A 441 7.18 3.17 -10.59
CA ASP A 441 6.62 3.08 -11.92
C ASP A 441 5.10 3.28 -11.83
N VAL A 442 4.58 4.08 -12.76
CA VAL A 442 3.16 4.41 -12.89
C VAL A 442 2.71 4.02 -14.29
N TRP A 443 1.82 3.03 -14.38
CA TRP A 443 1.21 2.61 -15.63
C TRP A 443 -0.22 3.10 -15.70
N TYR A 444 -0.50 3.95 -16.69
CA TYR A 444 -1.87 4.27 -17.05
C TYR A 444 -2.42 3.16 -17.95
N LEU A 445 -3.56 2.59 -17.61
CA LEU A 445 -4.17 1.49 -18.34
C LEU A 445 -5.32 2.00 -19.22
N PRO A 446 -5.70 1.24 -20.28
CA PRO A 446 -6.83 1.61 -21.13
C PRO A 446 -8.10 1.94 -20.31
N PRO A 447 -8.85 2.99 -20.68
CA PRO A 447 -10.08 3.34 -20.00
C PRO A 447 -11.09 2.18 -20.04
N MET A 448 -11.81 1.97 -18.95
CA MET A 448 -12.75 0.88 -18.79
C MET A 448 -14.15 1.41 -18.51
N TYR A 449 -15.14 0.72 -19.08
CA TYR A 449 -16.56 0.98 -18.91
C TYR A 449 -17.21 -0.27 -18.34
N ARG A 450 -18.23 -0.07 -17.49
CA ARG A 450 -19.10 -1.14 -17.00
C ARG A 450 -19.91 -1.69 -18.17
N ARG A 451 -19.98 -3.01 -18.32
CA ARG A 451 -20.84 -3.66 -19.34
C ARG A 451 -22.29 -3.69 -18.88
N GLU A 452 -23.23 -3.85 -19.80
CA GLU A 452 -24.67 -3.83 -19.51
C GLU A 452 -25.08 -4.97 -18.55
N ASP A 453 -24.45 -6.13 -18.68
CA ASP A 453 -24.68 -7.36 -17.91
C ASP A 453 -23.77 -7.51 -16.67
N GLU A 454 -22.84 -6.57 -16.46
CA GLU A 454 -21.82 -6.68 -15.41
C GLU A 454 -22.29 -5.97 -14.13
N SER A 455 -22.20 -6.63 -12.97
CA SER A 455 -22.48 -5.98 -11.69
C SER A 455 -21.39 -4.94 -11.34
N ALA A 456 -21.66 -4.00 -10.43
CA ALA A 456 -20.63 -3.05 -10.01
C ALA A 456 -19.45 -3.73 -9.29
N ILE A 457 -19.70 -4.88 -8.64
CA ILE A 457 -18.69 -5.68 -7.96
C ILE A 457 -17.81 -6.39 -9.00
N ASP A 458 -18.41 -7.01 -10.02
CA ASP A 458 -17.66 -7.67 -11.09
C ASP A 458 -16.82 -6.68 -11.88
N PHE A 459 -17.37 -5.49 -12.14
CA PHE A 459 -16.61 -4.41 -12.77
C PHE A 459 -15.43 -3.96 -11.91
N ALA A 460 -15.64 -3.78 -10.60
CA ALA A 460 -14.57 -3.45 -9.66
C ALA A 460 -13.48 -4.53 -9.65
N ASN A 461 -13.86 -5.81 -9.68
CA ASN A 461 -12.94 -6.94 -9.73
C ASN A 461 -12.16 -6.97 -11.05
N ARG A 462 -12.82 -6.77 -12.20
CA ARG A 462 -12.15 -6.71 -13.50
C ARG A 462 -11.12 -5.58 -13.56
N VAL A 463 -11.45 -4.41 -13.02
CA VAL A 463 -10.53 -3.26 -12.93
C VAL A 463 -9.37 -3.54 -11.98
N LYS A 464 -9.66 -4.13 -10.81
CA LYS A 464 -8.64 -4.56 -9.84
C LYS A 464 -7.65 -5.55 -10.46
N SER A 465 -8.14 -6.56 -11.16
CA SER A 465 -7.30 -7.61 -11.75
C SER A 465 -6.36 -7.08 -12.85
N VAL A 466 -6.77 -6.09 -13.64
CA VAL A 466 -5.86 -5.48 -14.63
C VAL A 466 -4.78 -4.62 -13.97
N ILE A 467 -5.11 -3.91 -12.88
CA ILE A 467 -4.15 -3.14 -12.08
C ILE A 467 -3.14 -4.08 -11.42
N ALA A 468 -3.64 -5.13 -10.76
CA ALA A 468 -2.81 -6.11 -10.07
C ALA A 468 -1.84 -6.82 -11.05
N ARG A 469 -2.36 -7.25 -12.21
CA ARG A 469 -1.54 -7.86 -13.27
C ARG A 469 -0.46 -6.92 -13.79
N GLN A 470 -0.80 -5.67 -14.09
CA GLN A 470 0.18 -4.71 -14.62
C GLN A 470 1.26 -4.37 -13.59
N GLY A 471 0.89 -4.21 -12.32
CA GLY A 471 1.81 -3.88 -11.24
C GLY A 471 2.63 -5.07 -10.70
N GLY A 472 2.37 -6.29 -11.17
CA GLY A 472 2.96 -7.51 -10.57
C GLY A 472 2.59 -7.64 -9.10
N LEU A 473 1.31 -7.43 -8.77
CA LEU A 473 0.76 -7.47 -7.42
C LEU A 473 -0.17 -8.68 -7.29
N VAL A 474 -0.20 -9.28 -6.10
CA VAL A 474 -1.14 -10.36 -5.78
C VAL A 474 -2.56 -9.79 -5.68
N ASP A 475 -3.49 -10.34 -6.46
CA ASP A 475 -4.91 -9.96 -6.45
C ASP A 475 -5.64 -10.70 -5.31
N LEU A 476 -5.95 -9.97 -4.23
CA LEU A 476 -6.62 -10.52 -3.05
C LEU A 476 -8.11 -10.20 -3.04
N GLN A 477 -8.92 -11.14 -2.56
CA GLN A 477 -10.37 -10.97 -2.37
C GLN A 477 -10.74 -10.43 -0.99
N TRP A 478 -9.75 -10.11 -0.17
CA TRP A 478 -9.93 -9.68 1.21
C TRP A 478 -10.16 -8.19 1.33
N ASP A 479 -11.00 -7.84 2.31
CA ASP A 479 -11.29 -6.45 2.66
C ASP A 479 -10.13 -5.82 3.45
N GLY A 480 -9.61 -4.68 2.98
CA GLY A 480 -8.58 -3.93 3.68
C GLY A 480 -8.97 -3.45 5.09
N GLN A 481 -10.27 -3.43 5.44
CA GLN A 481 -10.73 -3.13 6.80
C GLN A 481 -10.29 -4.16 7.84
N LEU A 482 -9.88 -5.36 7.44
CA LEU A 482 -9.26 -6.36 8.33
C LEU A 482 -7.99 -5.84 9.02
N LYS A 483 -7.40 -4.74 8.53
CA LYS A 483 -6.34 -3.99 9.21
C LYS A 483 -6.74 -3.47 10.61
N ARG A 484 -8.03 -3.24 10.83
CA ARG A 484 -8.55 -2.55 12.04
C ARG A 484 -9.69 -3.32 12.70
N MET A 485 -10.42 -4.12 11.95
CA MET A 485 -11.57 -4.86 12.45
C MET A 485 -11.26 -6.36 12.49
N LYS A 486 -11.84 -7.04 13.48
CA LYS A 486 -11.85 -8.50 13.49
C LYS A 486 -12.74 -9.02 12.35
N PRO A 487 -12.51 -10.25 11.88
CA PRO A 487 -13.43 -10.92 10.97
C PRO A 487 -14.87 -10.88 11.50
N LYS A 488 -15.83 -10.74 10.57
CA LYS A 488 -17.26 -10.74 10.89
C LYS A 488 -17.62 -11.94 11.77
N LYS A 489 -18.56 -11.73 12.71
CA LYS A 489 -18.99 -12.78 13.66
C LYS A 489 -19.48 -14.03 12.94
N GLU A 490 -20.28 -13.86 11.90
CA GLU A 490 -20.82 -14.92 11.04
C GLU A 490 -19.74 -15.85 10.49
N TRP A 491 -18.61 -15.30 10.01
CA TRP A 491 -17.51 -16.08 9.44
C TRP A 491 -16.79 -16.90 10.52
N ARG A 492 -16.63 -16.30 11.72
CA ARG A 492 -16.07 -17.00 12.87
C ARG A 492 -17.00 -18.11 13.35
N GLU A 493 -18.30 -17.85 13.40
CA GLU A 493 -19.32 -18.82 13.79
C GLU A 493 -19.43 -19.97 12.79
N LYS A 494 -19.38 -19.69 11.48
CA LYS A 494 -19.35 -20.73 10.44
C LYS A 494 -18.13 -21.66 10.59
N GLN A 495 -16.96 -21.08 10.85
CA GLN A 495 -15.75 -21.87 11.09
C GLN A 495 -15.84 -22.67 12.40
N GLN A 496 -16.42 -22.10 13.46
CA GLN A 496 -16.70 -22.80 14.71
C GLN A 496 -17.71 -23.95 14.51
N GLU A 497 -18.72 -23.76 13.66
CA GLU A 497 -19.69 -24.80 13.31
C GLU A 497 -18.99 -25.95 12.59
N GLU A 498 -18.15 -25.66 11.59
CA GLU A 498 -17.33 -26.68 10.92
C GLU A 498 -16.42 -27.43 11.88
N PHE A 499 -15.79 -26.74 12.83
CA PHE A 499 -15.00 -27.38 13.88
C PHE A 499 -15.86 -28.24 14.81
N SER A 500 -17.06 -27.78 15.17
CA SER A 500 -17.98 -28.53 16.02
C SER A 500 -18.44 -29.83 15.37
N LYS A 501 -18.60 -29.84 14.03
CA LYS A 501 -18.95 -31.06 13.26
C LYS A 501 -17.85 -32.11 13.35
N ARG A 502 -16.58 -31.73 13.49
CA ARG A 502 -15.45 -32.66 13.64
C ARG A 502 -15.34 -33.27 15.04
N LEU A 503 -15.97 -32.64 16.04
CA LEU A 503 -16.00 -33.12 17.43
C LEU A 503 -17.21 -34.00 17.74
N LYS A 504 -18.26 -33.93 16.92
CA LYS A 504 -19.40 -34.84 17.02
C LYS A 504 -18.99 -36.16 16.39
N VAL A 505 -18.46 -37.06 17.22
CA VAL A 505 -18.41 -38.50 16.93
C VAL A 505 -19.85 -38.94 16.69
N GLU A 506 -20.10 -39.68 15.60
CA GLU A 506 -21.43 -40.21 15.24
C GLU A 506 -22.02 -41.12 16.32
#